data_AF-A0A8H7QID2-F1
#
_entry.id   AF-A0A8H7QID2-F1
#
_cell.length_a   1.000
_cell.length_b   1.000
_cell.length_c   1.000
_cell.angle_alpha   90.00
_cell.angle_beta   90.00
_cell.angle_gamma   90.00
#
_symmetry.space_group_name_H-M   'P 1'
#
loop_
_entity.id
_entity.type
_entity.pdbx_description
1 polymer ?
#
loop_
_entity_poly.entity_id
_entity_poly.type
_entity_poly.pdbx_seq_one_letter_code
_entity_poly.pdbx_strand_id
1 'polypeptide(L)'
;MKTLIKAHEYDICKNVCQLFDITKDEKVCSVCKENRYESEFPGSALIPYQTMKMMSVGNQLSKLLSHEETRQKLRYRHDRQENPGIISDYFDGEDYKALKAANLFQSPEDIALVLFVDGFVNQKKSKQEMTIVHVLILNFDPSIRYTDQYMFQLAIIPGKPKDLDSFFLPIVDEIKSLGEHG
;
A
#
# COMPACT_ATOMS: atom_id res chain seq x y z
N MET A 1 -16.38 5.76 -18.24
CA MET A 1 -16.68 6.67 -17.10
C MET A 1 -15.38 6.87 -16.33
N LYS A 2 -14.81 8.08 -16.28
CA LYS A 2 -13.60 8.33 -15.46
C LYS A 2 -14.03 8.44 -14.00
N THR A 3 -13.99 7.35 -13.25
CA THR A 3 -14.19 7.40 -11.80
C THR A 3 -13.04 8.18 -11.19
N LEU A 4 -13.36 9.29 -10.52
CA LEU A 4 -12.37 10.08 -9.78
C LEU A 4 -11.94 9.24 -8.56
N ILE A 5 -10.77 8.62 -8.63
CA ILE A 5 -10.22 7.87 -7.50
C ILE A 5 -9.78 8.91 -6.47
N LYS A 6 -10.50 9.01 -5.36
CA LYS A 6 -10.14 9.89 -4.24
C LYS A 6 -9.20 9.13 -3.32
N ALA A 7 -8.08 9.75 -2.96
CA ALA A 7 -7.21 9.21 -1.93
C ALA A 7 -7.91 9.27 -0.56
N HIS A 8 -7.67 8.26 0.26
CA HIS A 8 -7.95 8.29 1.68
C HIS A 8 -6.90 9.16 2.37
N GLU A 9 -7.34 9.99 3.31
CA GLU A 9 -6.47 10.82 4.13
C GLU A 9 -6.47 10.26 5.55
N TYR A 10 -5.27 10.11 6.11
CA TYR A 10 -5.06 9.62 7.46
C TYR A 10 -4.29 10.66 8.25
N ASP A 11 -4.76 10.97 9.45
CA ASP A 11 -4.10 11.91 10.34
C ASP A 11 -2.82 11.30 10.86
N ILE A 12 -1.74 12.09 10.85
CA ILE A 12 -0.44 11.65 11.35
C ILE A 12 0.15 12.69 12.29
N CYS A 13 1.08 12.27 13.12
CA CYS A 13 1.82 13.21 13.96
C CYS A 13 2.58 14.23 13.08
N LYS A 14 2.58 15.51 13.47
CA LYS A 14 3.31 16.57 12.76
C LYS A 14 4.82 16.29 12.57
N ASN A 15 5.41 15.57 13.53
CA ASN A 15 6.80 15.12 13.52
C ASN A 15 6.97 13.72 12.91
N VAL A 16 5.95 13.22 12.20
CA VAL A 16 5.89 11.93 11.49
C VAL A 16 6.33 10.76 12.36
N CYS A 17 5.91 10.81 13.64
CA CYS A 17 6.25 9.77 14.61
C CYS A 17 5.39 8.52 14.43
N GLN A 18 4.09 8.71 14.25
CA GLN A 18 3.09 7.65 14.12
C GLN A 18 1.89 8.16 13.30
N LEU A 19 1.09 7.23 12.81
CA LEU A 19 -0.29 7.46 12.38
C LEU A 19 -1.23 7.51 13.60
N PHE A 20 -2.27 8.34 13.55
CA PHE A 20 -3.33 8.35 14.56
C PHE A 20 -4.41 7.36 14.20
N ASP A 21 -4.70 6.44 15.12
CA ASP A 21 -5.69 5.40 14.90
C ASP A 21 -7.10 6.02 14.79
N ILE A 22 -7.77 5.80 13.66
CA ILE A 22 -9.11 6.36 13.40
C ILE A 22 -10.19 5.76 14.30
N THR A 23 -9.94 4.58 14.88
CA THR A 23 -10.86 3.90 15.80
C THR A 23 -10.73 4.40 17.23
N LYS A 24 -9.68 5.20 17.51
CA LYS A 24 -9.40 5.76 18.83
C LYS A 24 -9.53 7.28 18.78
N ASP A 25 -10.03 7.87 19.86
CA ASP A 25 -10.06 9.32 20.04
C ASP A 25 -8.68 9.83 20.52
N GLU A 26 -7.63 9.51 19.76
CA GLU A 26 -6.28 9.96 20.04
C GLU A 26 -6.12 11.43 19.65
N LYS A 27 -5.88 12.28 20.64
CA LYS A 27 -5.64 13.72 20.46
C LYS A 27 -4.18 14.11 20.47
N VAL A 28 -3.31 13.24 20.98
CA VAL A 28 -1.90 13.54 21.25
C VAL A 28 -1.03 12.36 20.82
N CYS A 29 0.09 12.65 20.18
CA CYS A 29 1.06 11.65 19.75
C CYS A 29 1.66 10.90 20.95
N SER A 30 1.60 9.57 20.93
CA SER A 30 2.12 8.73 22.01
C SER A 30 3.65 8.89 22.20
N VAL A 31 4.37 9.18 21.11
CA VAL A 31 5.84 9.26 21.05
C VAL A 31 6.36 10.65 21.45
N CYS A 32 5.94 11.71 20.75
CA CYS A 32 6.49 13.06 20.94
C CYS A 32 5.58 14.03 21.69
N LYS A 33 4.39 13.57 22.11
CA LYS A 33 3.40 14.36 22.88
C LYS A 33 2.84 15.60 22.18
N GLU A 34 3.06 15.72 20.87
CA GLU A 34 2.47 16.77 20.05
C GLU A 34 1.00 16.50 19.75
N ASN A 35 0.21 17.57 19.66
CA ASN A 35 -1.20 17.52 19.35
C ASN A 35 -1.45 16.99 17.92
N ARG A 36 -2.58 16.30 17.75
CA ARG A 36 -3.09 15.86 16.45
C ARG A 36 -3.64 17.03 15.63
N TYR A 37 -4.32 17.98 16.29
CA TYR A 37 -5.08 19.06 15.65
C TYR A 37 -4.49 20.44 15.92
N GLU A 38 -4.62 21.36 14.95
CA GLU A 38 -4.11 22.75 15.03
C GLU A 38 -4.80 23.61 16.09
N SER A 39 -6.11 23.41 16.28
CA SER A 39 -6.89 24.09 17.32
C SER A 39 -8.13 23.27 17.68
N GLU A 40 -8.46 23.23 18.96
CA GLU A 40 -9.68 22.62 19.49
C GLU A 40 -10.55 23.73 20.09
N PHE A 41 -11.24 24.51 19.24
CA PHE A 41 -12.27 25.43 19.73
C PHE A 41 -13.63 24.74 19.73
N PRO A 42 -14.48 24.95 20.76
CA PRO A 42 -15.84 24.43 20.76
C PRO A 42 -16.60 24.91 19.51
N GLY A 43 -17.01 23.97 18.65
CA GLY A 43 -17.76 24.25 17.42
C GLY A 43 -16.93 24.48 16.16
N SER A 44 -15.59 24.43 16.21
CA SER A 44 -14.74 24.46 15.01
C SER A 44 -14.49 23.06 14.44
N ALA A 45 -14.25 22.97 13.13
CA ALA A 45 -13.78 21.74 12.51
C ALA A 45 -12.40 21.37 13.08
N LEU A 46 -12.19 20.09 13.39
CA LEU A 46 -10.88 19.57 13.79
C LEU A 46 -10.00 19.45 12.55
N ILE A 47 -8.95 20.27 12.49
CA ILE A 47 -8.00 20.29 11.37
C ILE A 47 -6.71 19.61 11.83
N PRO A 48 -6.32 18.46 11.26
CA PRO A 48 -5.10 17.77 11.63
C PRO A 48 -3.88 18.57 11.20
N TYR A 49 -2.83 18.59 12.03
CA TYR A 49 -1.57 19.26 11.70
C TYR A 49 -0.88 18.69 10.45
N GLN A 50 -1.08 17.40 10.19
CA GLN A 50 -0.43 16.69 9.11
C GLN A 50 -1.26 15.46 8.74
N THR A 51 -1.33 15.14 7.45
CA THR A 51 -1.95 13.91 6.96
C THR A 51 -1.02 13.16 6.01
N MET A 52 -1.18 11.85 5.92
CA MET A 52 -0.69 11.06 4.80
C MET A 52 -1.83 10.77 3.83
N LYS A 53 -1.48 10.53 2.56
CA LYS A 53 -2.44 10.14 1.53
C LYS A 53 -2.18 8.72 1.09
N MET A 54 -3.25 7.93 0.98
CA MET A 54 -3.20 6.56 0.51
C MET A 54 -4.31 6.32 -0.52
N MET A 55 -3.97 5.73 -1.65
CA MET A 55 -4.91 5.25 -2.65
C MET A 55 -5.53 3.94 -2.18
N SER A 56 -6.78 3.65 -2.55
CA SER A 56 -7.36 2.32 -2.27
C SER A 56 -6.70 1.26 -3.16
N VAL A 57 -6.12 0.23 -2.55
CA VAL A 57 -5.61 -0.96 -3.24
C VAL A 57 -6.74 -1.61 -4.04
N GLY A 58 -7.92 -1.77 -3.43
CA GLY A 58 -9.08 -2.40 -4.07
C GLY A 58 -9.50 -1.67 -5.35
N ASN A 59 -9.54 -0.34 -5.32
CA ASN A 59 -9.86 0.45 -6.51
C ASN A 59 -8.80 0.31 -7.63
N GLN A 60 -7.52 0.24 -7.28
CA GLN A 60 -6.46 0.03 -8.27
C GLN A 60 -6.58 -1.37 -8.91
N LEU A 61 -6.78 -2.41 -8.09
CA LEU A 61 -6.95 -3.78 -8.58
C LEU A 61 -8.24 -3.94 -9.40
N SER A 62 -9.36 -3.39 -8.93
CA SER A 62 -10.65 -3.40 -9.65
C SER A 62 -10.52 -2.79 -11.05
N LYS A 63 -9.78 -1.68 -11.19
CA LYS A 63 -9.51 -1.04 -12.49
C LYS A 63 -8.68 -1.93 -13.43
N LEU A 64 -7.73 -2.71 -12.89
CA LEU A 64 -6.96 -3.65 -13.70
C LEU A 64 -7.83 -4.84 -14.12
N LEU A 65 -8.58 -5.40 -13.18
CA LEU A 65 -9.47 -6.54 -13.39
C LEU A 65 -10.65 -6.23 -14.31
N SER A 66 -11.08 -4.97 -14.40
CA SER A 66 -12.17 -4.55 -15.30
C SER A 66 -11.80 -4.65 -16.79
N HIS A 67 -10.50 -4.79 -17.12
CA HIS A 67 -10.02 -4.94 -18.49
C HIS A 67 -9.67 -6.40 -18.75
N GLU A 68 -10.43 -7.07 -19.62
CA GLU A 68 -10.29 -8.49 -19.91
C GLU A 68 -8.87 -8.91 -20.30
N GLU A 69 -8.20 -8.13 -21.17
CA GLU A 69 -6.82 -8.39 -21.57
C GLU A 69 -5.84 -8.33 -20.38
N THR A 70 -6.04 -7.38 -19.47
CA THR A 70 -5.20 -7.25 -18.26
C THR A 70 -5.48 -8.38 -17.29
N ARG A 71 -6.76 -8.75 -17.12
CA ARG A 71 -7.19 -9.87 -16.29
C ARG A 71 -6.58 -11.19 -16.76
N GLN A 72 -6.51 -11.43 -18.06
CA GLN A 72 -5.83 -12.61 -18.61
C GLN A 72 -4.33 -12.63 -18.28
N LYS A 73 -3.64 -11.48 -18.40
CA LYS A 73 -2.22 -11.38 -18.04
C LYS A 73 -1.94 -11.61 -16.54
N LEU A 74 -2.87 -11.26 -15.65
CA LEU A 74 -2.77 -11.51 -14.21
C LEU A 74 -2.79 -13.01 -13.83
N ARG A 75 -3.20 -13.88 -14.77
CA ARG A 75 -3.18 -15.33 -14.53
C ARG A 75 -1.79 -15.94 -14.61
N TYR A 76 -0.76 -15.19 -15.01
CA TYR A 76 0.60 -15.72 -15.13
C TYR A 76 1.05 -16.44 -13.87
N ARG A 77 0.75 -15.93 -12.66
CA ARG A 77 1.05 -16.63 -11.40
C ARG A 77 0.51 -18.07 -11.36
N HIS A 78 -0.73 -18.26 -11.79
CA HIS A 78 -1.43 -19.54 -11.74
C HIS A 78 -1.07 -20.46 -12.92
N ASP A 79 -1.01 -19.90 -14.12
CA ASP A 79 -0.80 -20.66 -15.36
C ASP A 79 0.69 -21.00 -15.60
N ARG A 80 1.61 -20.39 -14.83
CA ARG A 80 3.06 -20.64 -14.92
C ARG A 80 3.42 -22.08 -14.58
N GLN A 81 4.32 -22.65 -15.38
CA GLN A 81 4.93 -23.94 -15.11
C GLN A 81 6.24 -23.78 -14.34
N GLU A 82 6.39 -24.55 -13.26
CA GLU A 82 7.64 -24.62 -12.51
C GLU A 82 8.68 -25.44 -13.28
N ASN A 83 9.93 -24.97 -13.29
CA ASN A 83 11.06 -25.71 -13.84
C ASN A 83 11.86 -26.32 -12.68
N PRO A 84 11.87 -27.66 -12.51
CA PRO A 84 12.56 -28.29 -11.39
C PRO A 84 14.03 -27.89 -11.31
N GLY A 85 14.46 -27.41 -10.14
CA GLY A 85 15.83 -27.00 -9.89
C GLY A 85 16.22 -25.61 -10.40
N ILE A 86 15.28 -24.83 -10.95
CA ILE A 86 15.51 -23.46 -11.42
C ILE A 86 14.62 -22.49 -10.64
N ILE A 87 15.22 -21.44 -10.09
CA ILE A 87 14.51 -20.29 -9.53
C ILE A 87 14.54 -19.20 -10.60
N SER A 88 13.43 -19.02 -11.32
CA SER A 88 13.29 -17.99 -12.36
C SER A 88 12.25 -16.93 -12.02
N ASP A 89 11.42 -17.16 -11.01
CA ASP A 89 10.45 -16.17 -10.50
C ASP A 89 10.37 -16.20 -8.97
N TYR A 90 9.79 -15.15 -8.38
CA TYR A 90 9.41 -15.10 -6.97
C TYR A 90 8.55 -16.32 -6.57
N PHE A 91 7.68 -16.77 -7.46
CA PHE A 91 6.81 -17.92 -7.22
C PHE A 91 7.55 -19.27 -7.11
N ASP A 92 8.84 -19.36 -7.45
CA ASP A 92 9.65 -20.56 -7.17
C ASP A 92 10.21 -20.59 -5.74
N GLY A 93 10.16 -19.46 -5.04
CA GLY A 93 10.73 -19.28 -3.70
C GLY A 93 10.02 -20.11 -2.64
N GLU A 94 10.76 -20.48 -1.60
CA GLU A 94 10.25 -21.30 -0.49
C GLU A 94 9.11 -20.61 0.25
N ASP A 95 9.19 -19.29 0.45
CA ASP A 95 8.15 -18.50 1.13
C ASP A 95 6.81 -18.59 0.39
N TYR A 96 6.81 -18.42 -0.94
CA TYR A 96 5.58 -18.53 -1.73
C TYR A 96 5.02 -19.96 -1.70
N LYS A 97 5.88 -20.96 -1.79
CA LYS A 97 5.49 -22.38 -1.68
C LYS A 97 4.88 -22.70 -0.31
N ALA A 98 5.42 -22.14 0.77
CA ALA A 98 4.88 -22.27 2.11
C ALA A 98 3.48 -21.62 2.22
N LEU A 99 3.28 -20.44 1.63
CA LEU A 99 1.96 -19.79 1.59
C LEU A 99 0.93 -20.66 0.83
N LYS A 100 1.30 -21.23 -0.32
CA LYS A 100 0.44 -22.18 -1.04
C LYS A 100 0.11 -23.42 -0.22
N ALA A 101 1.10 -23.99 0.49
CA ALA A 101 0.90 -25.14 1.36
C ALA A 101 -0.02 -24.82 2.56
N ALA A 102 -0.08 -23.55 2.98
CA ALA A 102 -1.00 -23.04 3.99
C ALA A 102 -2.40 -22.70 3.45
N ASN A 103 -2.75 -23.16 2.24
CA ASN A 103 -4.02 -22.90 1.55
C ASN A 103 -4.26 -21.42 1.18
N LEU A 104 -3.20 -20.62 1.02
CA LEU A 104 -3.30 -19.30 0.40
C LEU A 104 -3.07 -19.40 -1.11
N PHE A 105 -3.53 -18.42 -1.89
CA PHE A 105 -3.33 -18.34 -3.35
C PHE A 105 -3.91 -19.52 -4.16
N GLN A 106 -5.05 -20.06 -3.71
CA GLN A 106 -5.72 -21.22 -4.31
C GLN A 106 -6.50 -20.87 -5.57
N SER A 107 -7.14 -19.70 -5.59
CA SER A 107 -7.88 -19.24 -6.77
C SER A 107 -6.89 -18.79 -7.85
N PRO A 108 -7.16 -19.05 -9.14
CA PRO A 108 -6.39 -18.45 -10.24
C PRO A 108 -6.38 -16.91 -10.21
N GLU A 109 -7.40 -16.31 -9.62
CA GLU A 109 -7.61 -14.87 -9.53
C GLU A 109 -6.89 -14.23 -8.32
N ASP A 110 -6.34 -15.02 -7.38
CA ASP A 110 -5.60 -14.47 -6.24
C ASP A 110 -4.37 -13.67 -6.68
N ILE A 111 -4.26 -12.43 -6.20
CA ILE A 111 -3.23 -11.46 -6.57
C ILE A 111 -2.18 -11.31 -5.48
N ALA A 112 -0.91 -11.51 -5.84
CA ALA A 112 0.26 -11.25 -5.01
C ALA A 112 0.81 -9.84 -5.27
N LEU A 113 1.03 -9.09 -4.20
CA LEU A 113 1.55 -7.73 -4.21
C LEU A 113 2.89 -7.66 -3.49
N VAL A 114 3.79 -6.79 -3.97
CA VAL A 114 5.02 -6.40 -3.28
C VAL A 114 4.95 -4.91 -2.97
N LEU A 115 5.26 -4.56 -1.72
CA LEU A 115 5.36 -3.18 -1.27
C LEU A 115 6.83 -2.76 -1.24
N PHE A 116 7.15 -1.68 -1.96
CA PHE A 116 8.42 -0.98 -1.88
C PHE A 116 8.25 0.29 -1.05
N VAL A 117 9.18 0.53 -0.13
CA VAL A 117 9.23 1.76 0.67
C VAL A 117 10.55 2.44 0.38
N ASP A 118 10.49 3.71 0.01
CA ASP A 118 11.70 4.49 -0.22
C ASP A 118 11.55 5.93 0.25
N GLY A 119 12.68 6.51 0.66
CA GLY A 119 12.79 7.91 1.04
C GLY A 119 13.23 8.76 -0.15
N PHE A 120 12.57 9.89 -0.38
CA PHE A 120 12.96 10.84 -1.42
C PHE A 120 12.89 12.28 -0.94
N VAL A 121 13.62 13.17 -1.62
CA VAL A 121 13.58 14.62 -1.35
C VAL A 121 13.04 15.32 -2.58
N ASN A 122 11.94 16.06 -2.42
CA ASN A 122 11.22 16.66 -3.56
C ASN A 122 12.01 17.80 -4.25
N GLN A 123 13.00 18.42 -3.58
CA GLN A 123 13.82 19.48 -4.18
C GLN A 123 15.24 19.48 -3.61
N LYS A 124 16.25 19.79 -4.45
CA LYS A 124 17.67 19.85 -4.05
C LYS A 124 17.97 20.77 -2.84
N LYS A 125 17.13 21.78 -2.60
CA LYS A 125 17.27 22.73 -1.47
C LYS A 125 16.33 22.47 -0.31
N SER A 126 15.38 21.53 -0.46
CA SER A 126 14.46 21.17 0.61
C SER A 126 15.17 20.23 1.58
N LYS A 127 14.92 20.42 2.89
CA LYS A 127 15.27 19.44 3.93
C LYS A 127 14.13 18.48 4.23
N GLN A 128 13.01 18.60 3.50
CA GLN A 128 11.84 17.75 3.71
C GLN A 128 12.01 16.46 2.93
N GLU A 129 12.44 15.43 3.66
CA GLU A 129 12.37 14.03 3.24
C GLU A 129 10.90 13.59 3.22
N MET A 130 10.55 12.76 2.25
CA MET A 130 9.23 12.19 2.04
C MET A 130 9.41 10.68 1.91
N THR A 131 8.42 9.90 2.34
CA THR A 131 8.44 8.45 2.14
C THR A 131 7.35 8.06 1.16
N ILE A 132 7.70 7.26 0.14
CA ILE A 132 6.77 6.70 -0.82
C ILE A 132 6.53 5.22 -0.50
N VAL A 133 5.28 4.78 -0.60
CA VAL A 133 4.92 3.37 -0.65
C VAL A 133 4.44 3.06 -2.06
N HIS A 134 5.13 2.15 -2.72
CA HIS A 134 4.88 1.77 -4.10
C HIS A 134 4.55 0.29 -4.18
N VAL A 135 3.62 -0.08 -5.07
CA VAL A 135 3.13 -1.45 -5.20
C VAL A 135 3.52 -1.99 -6.55
N LEU A 136 4.07 -3.19 -6.56
CA LEU A 136 4.26 -4.01 -7.76
C LEU A 136 3.31 -5.21 -7.69
N ILE A 137 2.65 -5.49 -8.81
CA ILE A 137 1.80 -6.67 -8.93
C ILE A 137 2.63 -7.82 -9.50
N LEU A 138 2.89 -8.84 -8.68
CA LEU A 138 3.72 -9.99 -9.08
C LEU A 138 3.02 -10.90 -10.09
N ASN A 139 1.70 -10.81 -10.21
CA ASN A 139 0.91 -11.70 -11.04
C ASN A 139 1.14 -11.58 -12.54
N PHE A 140 1.82 -10.54 -13.02
CA PHE A 140 2.16 -10.37 -14.44
C PHE A 140 3.48 -11.07 -14.78
N ASP A 141 3.77 -11.38 -16.04
CA ASP A 141 5.07 -11.96 -16.43
C ASP A 141 6.27 -11.02 -16.06
N PRO A 142 7.44 -11.54 -15.62
CA PRO A 142 8.61 -10.71 -15.28
C PRO A 142 9.04 -9.73 -16.37
N SER A 143 8.83 -10.09 -17.64
CA SER A 143 9.19 -9.26 -18.79
C SER A 143 8.36 -7.97 -18.89
N ILE A 144 7.19 -7.92 -18.25
CA ILE A 144 6.28 -6.76 -18.33
C ILE A 144 5.98 -6.14 -16.97
N ARG A 145 6.10 -6.87 -15.85
CA ARG A 145 5.60 -6.42 -14.53
C ARG A 145 6.28 -5.15 -14.01
N TYR A 146 7.53 -4.88 -14.42
CA TYR A 146 8.30 -3.69 -14.01
C TYR A 146 8.06 -2.48 -14.93
N THR A 147 6.79 -2.20 -15.22
CA THR A 147 6.38 -1.04 -16.03
C THR A 147 5.41 -0.18 -15.22
N ASP A 148 5.31 1.10 -15.58
CA ASP A 148 4.40 2.06 -14.97
C ASP A 148 2.91 1.66 -15.08
N GLN A 149 2.59 0.73 -15.98
CA GLN A 149 1.24 0.18 -16.14
C GLN A 149 0.85 -0.81 -15.03
N TYR A 150 1.81 -1.57 -14.50
CA TYR A 150 1.56 -2.67 -13.54
C TYR A 150 2.17 -2.43 -12.16
N MET A 151 2.66 -1.21 -11.97
CA MET A 151 3.11 -0.68 -10.70
C MET A 151 2.33 0.59 -10.39
N PHE A 152 2.06 0.85 -9.12
CA PHE A 152 1.36 2.07 -8.75
C PHE A 152 1.83 2.61 -7.40
N GLN A 153 1.81 3.93 -7.28
CA GLN A 153 2.07 4.60 -6.02
C GLN A 153 0.85 4.49 -5.11
N LEU A 154 1.04 3.83 -3.97
CA LEU A 154 -0.03 3.58 -3.01
C LEU A 154 -0.14 4.71 -1.99
N ALA A 155 0.97 5.13 -1.39
CA ALA A 155 0.94 6.16 -0.36
C ALA A 155 2.11 7.15 -0.43
N ILE A 156 1.87 8.35 0.10
CA ILE A 156 2.88 9.37 0.36
C ILE A 156 2.79 9.79 1.81
N ILE A 157 3.91 9.67 2.52
CA ILE A 157 4.09 10.14 3.89
C ILE A 157 4.98 11.40 3.86
N PRO A 158 4.53 12.53 4.42
CA PRO A 158 5.26 13.81 4.36
C PRO A 158 6.41 13.89 5.38
N GLY A 159 7.26 12.87 5.40
CA GLY A 159 8.40 12.73 6.30
C GLY A 159 8.95 11.33 6.29
N LYS A 160 10.05 11.14 7.02
CA LYS A 160 10.54 9.81 7.39
C LYS A 160 9.78 9.31 8.63
N PRO A 161 9.01 8.22 8.52
CA PRO A 161 8.27 7.69 9.66
C PRO A 161 9.24 7.16 10.73
N LYS A 162 8.99 7.49 12.00
CA LYS A 162 9.75 6.91 13.12
C LYS A 162 9.29 5.49 13.44
N ASP A 163 7.99 5.26 13.35
CA ASP A 163 7.35 3.96 13.46
C ASP A 163 6.68 3.63 12.11
N LEU A 164 7.40 2.97 11.22
CA LEU A 164 6.90 2.62 9.88
C LEU A 164 5.66 1.71 9.94
N ASP A 165 5.59 0.82 10.93
CA ASP A 165 4.52 -0.17 11.05
C ASP A 165 3.16 0.53 11.25
N SER A 166 3.11 1.61 12.05
CA SER A 166 1.88 2.38 12.24
C SER A 166 1.30 2.94 10.94
N PHE A 167 2.15 3.32 9.97
CA PHE A 167 1.71 3.85 8.67
C PHE A 167 1.29 2.73 7.71
N PHE A 168 1.71 1.49 7.97
CA PHE A 168 1.35 0.30 7.20
C PHE A 168 0.06 -0.37 7.65
N LEU A 169 -0.37 -0.15 8.89
CA LEU A 169 -1.65 -0.67 9.39
C LEU A 169 -2.82 -0.49 8.41
N PRO A 170 -3.15 0.72 7.89
CA PRO A 170 -4.27 0.87 6.97
C PRO A 170 -4.09 0.11 5.64
N ILE A 171 -2.85 -0.08 5.19
CA ILE A 171 -2.55 -0.85 3.98
C ILE A 171 -2.79 -2.35 4.24
N VAL A 172 -2.28 -2.85 5.35
CA VAL A 172 -2.44 -4.26 5.76
C VAL A 172 -3.91 -4.57 6.02
N ASP A 173 -4.64 -3.67 6.66
CA ASP A 173 -6.06 -3.84 6.93
C ASP A 173 -6.90 -3.88 5.64
N GLU A 174 -6.60 -3.00 4.67
CA GLU A 174 -7.26 -3.06 3.36
C GLU A 174 -6.92 -4.38 2.63
N ILE A 175 -5.65 -4.80 2.61
CA ILE A 175 -5.22 -6.05 1.95
C ILE A 175 -5.88 -7.28 2.60
N LYS A 176 -5.95 -7.33 3.94
CA LYS A 176 -6.65 -8.42 4.65
C LYS A 176 -8.14 -8.43 4.31
N SER A 177 -8.80 -7.27 4.37
CA SER A 177 -10.21 -7.16 4.02
C SER A 177 -10.49 -7.63 2.59
N LEU A 178 -9.61 -7.30 1.63
CA LEU A 178 -9.71 -7.77 0.25
C LEU A 178 -9.48 -9.28 0.13
N GLY A 179 -8.53 -9.85 0.87
CA GLY A 179 -8.30 -11.30 0.86
C GLY A 179 -9.48 -12.11 1.42
N GLU A 180 -10.25 -11.53 2.34
CA GLU A 180 -11.41 -12.19 2.97
C GLU A 180 -12.74 -11.97 2.23
N HIS A 181 -12.92 -10.80 1.61
CA HIS A 181 -14.23 -10.35 1.10
C HIS A 181 -14.21 -9.91 -0.38
N GLY A 182 -13.04 -9.89 -1.02
CA GLY A 182 -12.83 -9.37 -2.39
C GLY A 182 -13.14 -10.35 -3.51
#